data_AF-G6C3N6-F1
#
_entry.id   AF-G6C3N6-F1
#
_cell.length_a   1.000
_cell.length_b   1.000
_cell.length_c   1.000
_cell.angle_alpha   90.00
_cell.angle_beta   90.00
_cell.angle_gamma   90.00
#
_symmetry.space_group_name_H-M   'P 1'
#
loop_
_entity.id
_entity.type
_entity.pdbx_description
1 polymer ?
#
loop_
_entity_poly.entity_id
_entity_poly.type
_entity_poly.pdbx_seq_one_letter_code
_entity_poly.pdbx_strand_id
1 'polypeptide(L)'
;MSAALKRRFNIVVLPSPNSLEAEIDIVRTRVEQLASNLDLNAKLPEDEVIEKVCTVFRELRQGLTLDGKQKIKTTTNVLSTAEAISLLANSMALAGSFGDGEISDYDLAAGLQGAIVKEDSKDGQIWTEYLENIMKKRGSEWLNLYKECKELNKTGK
;
A
#
# COMPACT_ATOMS: atom_id res chain seq x y z
N MET A 1 18.01 2.06 -17.04
CA MET A 1 18.98 3.19 -17.02
C MET A 1 20.34 2.67 -17.47
N SER A 2 21.00 3.29 -18.47
CA SER A 2 22.28 2.77 -18.98
C SER A 2 23.43 2.95 -17.98
N ALA A 3 24.45 2.11 -18.07
CA ALA A 3 25.62 2.17 -17.19
C ALA A 3 26.38 3.51 -17.26
N ALA A 4 26.39 4.15 -18.44
CA ALA A 4 26.97 5.48 -18.65
C ALA A 4 26.19 6.58 -17.92
N LEU A 5 24.87 6.46 -17.85
CA LEU A 5 24.01 7.42 -17.17
C LEU A 5 24.13 7.29 -15.65
N LYS A 6 24.15 6.06 -15.11
CA LYS A 6 24.33 5.80 -13.67
C LYS A 6 25.59 6.45 -13.07
N ARG A 7 26.69 6.54 -13.83
CA ARG A 7 27.96 7.14 -13.36
C ARG A 7 27.90 8.67 -13.20
N ARG A 8 26.88 9.33 -13.75
CA ARG A 8 26.72 10.80 -13.71
C ARG A 8 25.72 11.26 -12.66
N PHE A 9 25.05 10.35 -11.95
CA PHE A 9 24.12 10.66 -10.89
C PHE A 9 24.72 10.30 -9.52
N ASN A 10 24.59 11.20 -8.56
CA ASN A 10 24.73 10.86 -7.16
C ASN A 10 23.43 10.20 -6.70
N ILE A 11 23.53 8.95 -6.24
CA ILE A 11 22.37 8.18 -5.76
C ILE A 11 22.39 8.22 -4.23
N VAL A 12 21.36 8.83 -3.65
CA VAL A 12 21.10 8.77 -2.22
C VAL A 12 20.00 7.73 -1.99
N VAL A 13 20.27 6.76 -1.12
CA VAL A 13 19.26 5.77 -0.70
C VAL A 13 18.63 6.27 0.58
N LEU A 14 17.35 6.62 0.51
CA LEU A 14 16.55 6.93 1.69
C LEU A 14 16.02 5.61 2.28
N PRO A 15 16.39 5.24 3.52
CA PRO A 15 15.85 4.05 4.16
C PRO A 15 14.37 4.28 4.53
N SER A 16 13.64 3.17 4.68
CA SER A 16 12.29 3.23 5.25
C SER A 16 12.30 3.74 6.69
N PRO A 17 11.20 4.35 7.18
CA PRO A 17 11.07 4.75 8.57
C PRO A 17 11.27 3.57 9.54
N ASN A 18 11.82 3.88 10.72
CA ASN A 18 12.16 2.87 11.72
C ASN A 18 10.93 2.35 12.50
N SER A 19 9.85 3.12 12.58
CA SER A 19 8.62 2.77 13.31
C SER A 19 7.38 2.91 12.42
N LEU A 20 6.32 2.20 12.78
CA LEU A 20 5.05 2.28 12.04
C LEU A 20 4.46 3.68 12.20
N GLU A 21 4.55 4.23 13.41
CA GLU A 21 4.03 5.55 13.77
C GLU A 21 4.70 6.64 12.93
N ALA A 22 6.02 6.58 12.76
CA ALA A 22 6.72 7.54 11.89
C ALA A 22 6.34 7.37 10.42
N GLU A 23 6.10 6.14 9.96
CA GLU A 23 5.64 5.88 8.59
C GLU A 23 4.22 6.45 8.38
N ILE A 24 3.30 6.22 9.31
CA ILE A 24 1.93 6.78 9.29
C ILE A 24 1.98 8.31 9.27
N ASP A 25 2.76 8.94 10.14
CA ASP A 25 2.85 10.41 10.21
C ASP A 25 3.37 11.02 8.90
N ILE A 26 4.40 10.39 8.31
CA ILE A 26 4.93 10.80 7.00
C ILE A 26 3.85 10.65 5.93
N VAL A 27 3.17 9.52 5.88
CA VAL A 27 2.14 9.25 4.86
C VAL A 27 0.98 10.23 5.00
N ARG A 28 0.45 10.42 6.21
CA ARG A 28 -0.64 11.37 6.50
C ARG A 28 -0.28 12.78 6.01
N THR A 29 0.84 13.31 6.48
CA THR A 29 1.31 14.66 6.14
C THR A 29 1.43 14.85 4.63
N ARG A 30 1.96 13.85 3.92
CA ARG A 30 2.19 13.95 2.48
C ARG A 30 0.91 13.77 1.66
N VAL A 31 -0.01 12.92 2.10
CA VAL A 31 -1.31 12.76 1.45
C VAL A 31 -2.14 14.03 1.61
N GLU A 32 -2.17 14.64 2.80
CA GLU A 32 -2.84 15.94 3.02
C GLU A 32 -2.28 17.03 2.11
N GLN A 33 -0.95 17.14 2.02
CA GLN A 33 -0.30 18.10 1.14
C GLN A 33 -0.63 17.85 -0.34
N LEU A 34 -0.64 16.59 -0.78
CA LEU A 34 -0.97 16.26 -2.17
C LEU A 34 -2.44 16.53 -2.50
N ALA A 35 -3.35 16.15 -1.60
CA ALA A 35 -4.77 16.38 -1.76
C ALA A 35 -5.08 17.87 -1.91
N SER A 36 -4.47 18.72 -1.07
CA SER A 36 -4.61 20.17 -1.16
C SER A 36 -3.98 20.76 -2.42
N ASN A 37 -2.78 20.31 -2.82
CA ASN A 37 -2.09 20.86 -3.99
C ASN A 37 -2.75 20.47 -5.31
N LEU A 38 -3.40 19.29 -5.36
CA LEU A 38 -4.07 18.78 -6.55
C LEU A 38 -5.56 19.09 -6.57
N ASP A 39 -6.08 19.78 -5.56
CA ASP A 39 -7.51 20.08 -5.39
C ASP A 39 -8.39 18.82 -5.54
N LEU A 40 -7.97 17.74 -4.86
CA LEU A 40 -8.69 16.47 -4.94
C LEU A 40 -10.07 16.62 -4.30
N ASN A 41 -11.11 16.34 -5.08
CA ASN A 41 -12.50 16.31 -4.61
C ASN A 41 -12.80 15.03 -3.82
N ALA A 42 -12.00 14.73 -2.80
CA ALA A 42 -12.13 13.56 -1.96
C ALA A 42 -11.78 13.88 -0.50
N LYS A 43 -12.43 13.21 0.43
CA LYS A 43 -12.13 13.28 1.85
C LYS A 43 -10.73 12.71 2.11
N LEU A 44 -10.01 13.33 3.06
CA LEU A 44 -8.76 12.77 3.55
C LEU A 44 -8.99 11.37 4.14
N PRO A 45 -8.07 10.41 3.93
CA PRO A 45 -8.19 9.08 4.50
C PRO A 45 -8.19 9.15 6.03
N GLU A 46 -9.04 8.34 6.64
CA GLU A 46 -9.03 8.11 8.09
C GLU A 46 -7.71 7.47 8.52
N ASP A 47 -7.30 7.71 9.77
CA ASP A 47 -6.03 7.18 10.31
C ASP A 47 -5.94 5.66 10.19
N GLU A 48 -7.06 4.95 10.38
CA GLU A 48 -7.13 3.50 10.25
C GLU A 48 -6.79 3.02 8.83
N VAL A 49 -7.18 3.78 7.80
CA VAL A 49 -6.87 3.46 6.40
C VAL A 49 -5.37 3.58 6.15
N ILE A 50 -4.74 4.65 6.66
CA ILE A 50 -3.30 4.87 6.55
C ILE A 50 -2.54 3.78 7.29
N GLU A 51 -2.97 3.44 8.51
CA GLU A 51 -2.39 2.38 9.33
C GLU A 51 -2.46 1.02 8.63
N LYS A 52 -3.60 0.67 8.01
CA LYS A 52 -3.76 -0.58 7.26
C LYS A 52 -2.76 -0.68 6.11
N VAL A 53 -2.61 0.38 5.31
CA VAL A 53 -1.64 0.41 4.19
C VAL A 53 -0.21 0.28 4.69
N CYS A 54 0.17 1.10 5.68
CA CYS A 54 1.52 1.08 6.23
C CYS A 54 1.87 -0.27 6.85
N THR A 55 0.91 -0.89 7.54
CA THR A 55 1.05 -2.23 8.12
C THR A 55 1.32 -3.27 7.04
N VAL A 56 0.48 -3.34 6.01
CA VAL A 56 0.65 -4.30 4.90
C VAL A 56 2.01 -4.13 4.23
N PHE A 57 2.38 -2.89 3.94
CA PHE A 57 3.64 -2.58 3.27
C PHE A 57 4.85 -2.97 4.12
N ARG A 58 4.83 -2.63 5.41
CA ARG A 58 5.92 -2.90 6.32
C ARG A 58 6.12 -4.40 6.54
N GLU A 59 5.04 -5.16 6.66
CA GLU A 59 5.11 -6.61 6.86
C GLU A 59 5.61 -7.36 5.63
N LEU A 60 5.11 -7.02 4.44
CA LEU A 60 5.59 -7.60 3.19
C LEU A 60 7.05 -7.21 2.89
N ARG A 61 7.45 -5.97 3.23
CA ARG A 61 8.83 -5.49 3.11
C ARG A 61 9.78 -6.21 4.08
N GLN A 62 9.33 -6.48 5.30
CA GLN A 62 10.15 -7.12 6.35
C GLN A 62 10.11 -8.65 6.31
N GLY A 63 9.11 -9.25 5.67
CA GLY A 63 8.89 -10.69 5.67
C GLY A 63 8.47 -11.24 7.04
N LEU A 64 7.83 -10.41 7.87
CA LEU A 64 7.41 -10.76 9.22
C LEU A 64 6.21 -9.90 9.62
N THR A 65 5.25 -10.46 10.34
CA THR A 65 4.17 -9.67 10.95
C THR A 65 4.71 -8.67 11.98
N LEU A 66 4.02 -7.55 12.19
CA LEU A 66 4.42 -6.53 13.16
C LEU A 66 4.50 -7.07 14.59
N ASP A 67 3.72 -8.09 14.92
CA ASP A 67 3.77 -8.78 16.21
C ASP A 67 4.88 -9.86 16.30
N GLY A 68 5.63 -10.07 15.23
CA GLY A 68 6.74 -11.00 15.14
C GLY A 68 6.36 -12.49 15.08
N LYS A 69 5.06 -12.83 15.05
CA LYS A 69 4.62 -14.22 15.20
C LYS A 69 4.65 -15.05 13.91
N GLN A 70 4.47 -14.44 12.76
CA GLN A 70 4.36 -15.15 11.49
C GLN A 70 5.34 -14.61 10.46
N LYS A 71 6.13 -15.51 9.88
CA LYS A 71 6.99 -15.19 8.73
C LYS A 71 6.16 -15.03 7.48
N ILE A 72 6.54 -14.08 6.65
CA ILE A 72 5.88 -13.73 5.39
C ILE A 72 6.94 -13.77 4.29
N LYS A 73 6.56 -14.20 3.09
CA LYS A 73 7.44 -14.08 1.93
C LYS A 73 7.55 -12.61 1.52
N THR A 74 8.75 -12.14 1.23
CA THR A 74 8.97 -10.76 0.77
C THR A 74 8.66 -10.63 -0.71
N THR A 75 7.99 -9.54 -1.10
CA THR A 75 7.75 -9.21 -2.51
C THR A 75 9.02 -8.80 -3.22
N THR A 76 9.05 -8.99 -4.53
CA THR A 76 10.13 -8.47 -5.38
C THR A 76 9.96 -6.98 -5.61
N ASN A 77 8.71 -6.51 -5.69
CA ASN A 77 8.38 -5.09 -5.74
C ASN A 77 8.78 -4.35 -4.45
N VAL A 78 9.36 -3.16 -4.64
CA VAL A 78 9.75 -2.27 -3.54
C VAL A 78 8.51 -1.55 -3.02
N LEU A 79 7.99 -2.03 -1.89
CA LEU A 79 6.88 -1.40 -1.18
C LEU A 79 7.42 -0.26 -0.31
N SER A 80 7.63 0.93 -0.86
CA SER A 80 8.20 2.07 -0.13
C SER A 80 7.14 2.96 0.53
N THR A 81 7.55 3.85 1.44
CA THR A 81 6.67 4.89 2.02
C THR A 81 6.13 5.84 0.95
N ALA A 82 6.93 6.14 -0.08
CA ALA A 82 6.47 6.93 -1.23
C ALA A 82 5.40 6.20 -2.06
N GLU A 83 5.48 4.88 -2.13
CA GLU A 83 4.49 4.04 -2.81
C GLU A 83 3.16 4.04 -2.02
N ALA A 84 3.20 4.05 -0.68
CA ALA A 84 2.01 4.18 0.16
C ALA A 84 1.32 5.54 -0.01
N ILE A 85 2.10 6.62 -0.07
CA ILE A 85 1.58 7.97 -0.38
C ILE A 85 0.90 7.99 -1.75
N SER A 86 1.56 7.44 -2.76
CA SER A 86 1.05 7.42 -4.13
C SER A 86 -0.22 6.57 -4.25
N LEU A 87 -0.27 5.43 -3.55
CA LEU A 87 -1.44 4.57 -3.46
C LEU A 87 -2.64 5.35 -2.92
N LEU A 88 -2.49 5.99 -1.75
CA LEU A 88 -3.60 6.72 -1.11
C LEU A 88 -4.05 7.94 -1.95
N ALA A 89 -3.10 8.70 -2.50
CA ALA A 89 -3.44 9.82 -3.38
C ALA A 89 -4.22 9.38 -4.63
N ASN A 90 -3.85 8.23 -5.21
CA ASN A 90 -4.57 7.65 -6.34
C ASN A 90 -5.96 7.13 -5.94
N SER A 91 -6.08 6.45 -4.79
CA SER A 91 -7.39 6.00 -4.26
C SER A 91 -8.31 7.19 -3.99
N MET A 92 -7.79 8.30 -3.44
CA MET A 92 -8.54 9.55 -3.29
C MET A 92 -8.99 10.11 -4.66
N ALA A 93 -8.08 10.17 -5.64
CA ALA A 93 -8.42 10.69 -6.96
C ALA A 93 -9.51 9.85 -7.65
N LEU A 94 -9.47 8.52 -7.50
CA LEU A 94 -10.51 7.62 -8.00
C LEU A 94 -11.84 7.84 -7.28
N ALA A 95 -11.84 7.88 -5.94
CA ALA A 95 -13.03 8.14 -5.15
C ALA A 95 -13.68 9.49 -5.48
N GLY A 96 -12.89 10.54 -5.66
CA GLY A 96 -13.39 11.88 -6.01
C GLY A 96 -13.87 12.03 -7.46
N SER A 97 -13.32 11.23 -8.39
CA SER A 97 -13.67 11.31 -9.81
C SER A 97 -14.81 10.36 -10.21
N PHE A 98 -14.89 9.20 -9.57
CA PHE A 98 -15.78 8.11 -9.97
C PHE A 98 -16.64 7.54 -8.84
N GLY A 99 -16.39 7.96 -7.59
CA GLY A 99 -17.12 7.51 -6.41
C GLY A 99 -17.92 8.64 -5.75
N ASP A 100 -18.09 8.54 -4.43
CA ASP A 100 -18.77 9.51 -3.57
C ASP A 100 -17.81 10.46 -2.84
N GLY A 101 -16.53 10.42 -3.20
CA GLY A 101 -15.48 11.22 -2.55
C GLY A 101 -14.90 10.58 -1.28
N GLU A 102 -15.33 9.39 -0.85
CA GLU A 102 -14.71 8.65 0.25
C GLU A 102 -13.97 7.42 -0.27
N ILE A 103 -12.80 7.11 0.32
CA ILE A 103 -12.03 5.92 -0.07
C ILE A 103 -12.77 4.68 0.43
N SER A 104 -13.32 3.89 -0.49
CA SER A 104 -13.93 2.61 -0.15
C SER A 104 -12.89 1.50 0.06
N ASP A 105 -13.31 0.39 0.69
CA ASP A 105 -12.48 -0.82 0.78
C ASP A 105 -12.06 -1.35 -0.61
N TYR A 106 -12.90 -1.14 -1.63
CA TYR A 106 -12.61 -1.50 -3.01
C TYR A 106 -11.49 -0.64 -3.61
N ASP A 107 -11.55 0.69 -3.43
CA ASP A 107 -10.51 1.61 -3.92
C ASP A 107 -9.16 1.33 -3.26
N LEU A 108 -9.19 0.98 -1.97
CA LEU A 108 -8.01 0.59 -1.22
C LEU A 108 -7.46 -0.75 -1.71
N ALA A 109 -8.32 -1.74 -1.93
CA ALA A 109 -7.94 -3.06 -2.45
C ALA A 109 -7.34 -2.96 -3.86
N ALA A 110 -7.91 -2.14 -4.73
CA ALA A 110 -7.39 -1.89 -6.08
C ALA A 110 -6.00 -1.22 -6.01
N GLY A 111 -5.82 -0.25 -5.12
CA GLY A 111 -4.54 0.39 -4.86
C GLY A 111 -3.49 -0.61 -4.35
N LEU A 112 -3.84 -1.46 -3.38
CA LEU A 112 -2.96 -2.49 -2.83
C LEU A 112 -2.57 -3.52 -3.90
N GLN A 113 -3.53 -4.00 -4.70
CA GLN A 113 -3.28 -4.93 -5.80
C GLN A 113 -2.28 -4.33 -6.81
N GLY A 114 -2.51 -3.07 -7.21
CA GLY A 114 -1.65 -2.36 -8.15
C GLY A 114 -0.24 -2.07 -7.59
N ALA A 115 -0.09 -1.85 -6.29
CA ALA A 115 1.22 -1.60 -5.67
C ALA A 115 2.02 -2.89 -5.42
N ILE A 116 1.33 -3.96 -4.98
CA ILE A 116 1.96 -5.20 -4.52
C ILE A 116 2.21 -6.15 -5.70
N VAL A 117 1.18 -6.44 -6.50
CA VAL A 117 1.23 -7.50 -7.52
C VAL A 117 1.78 -6.98 -8.85
N LYS A 118 1.37 -5.78 -9.28
CA LYS A 118 1.71 -5.22 -10.60
C LYS A 118 1.48 -6.29 -11.71
N GLU A 119 2.50 -6.60 -12.50
CA GLU A 119 2.47 -7.65 -13.55
C GLU A 119 3.25 -8.92 -13.13
N ASP A 120 3.67 -9.05 -11.86
CA ASP A 120 4.50 -10.17 -11.41
C ASP A 120 3.66 -11.30 -10.78
N SER A 121 3.58 -12.43 -11.49
CA SER A 121 2.89 -13.64 -11.04
C SER A 121 3.40 -14.20 -9.70
N LYS A 122 4.66 -13.98 -9.33
CA LYS A 122 5.23 -14.42 -8.05
C LYS A 122 4.72 -13.56 -6.90
N ASP A 123 4.71 -12.24 -7.08
CA ASP A 123 4.19 -11.32 -6.07
C ASP A 123 2.68 -11.52 -5.88
N GLY A 124 1.95 -11.93 -6.92
CA GLY A 124 0.55 -12.37 -6.81
C GLY A 124 0.35 -13.61 -5.91
N GLN A 125 1.26 -14.58 -5.94
CA GLN A 125 1.21 -15.74 -5.03
C GLN A 125 1.51 -15.33 -3.59
N ILE A 126 2.53 -14.49 -3.38
CA ILE A 126 2.87 -13.94 -2.07
C ILE A 126 1.69 -13.16 -1.48
N TRP A 127 1.04 -12.35 -2.31
CA TRP A 127 -0.14 -11.58 -1.92
C TRP A 127 -1.31 -12.49 -1.51
N THR A 128 -1.57 -13.54 -2.29
CA THR A 128 -2.59 -14.56 -1.96
C THR A 128 -2.32 -15.20 -0.60
N GLU A 129 -1.07 -15.58 -0.33
CA GLU A 129 -0.67 -16.17 0.95
C GLU A 129 -0.84 -15.18 2.12
N TYR A 130 -0.47 -13.91 1.92
CA TYR A 130 -0.66 -12.85 2.92
C TYR A 130 -2.14 -12.64 3.24
N LEU A 131 -3.00 -12.57 2.22
CA LEU A 131 -4.44 -12.40 2.41
C LEU A 131 -5.06 -13.52 3.24
N GLU A 132 -4.80 -14.78 2.87
CA GLU A 132 -5.44 -15.94 3.53
C GLU A 132 -4.86 -16.25 4.92
N ASN A 133 -3.57 -16.03 5.13
CA ASN A 133 -2.90 -16.44 6.37
C ASN A 133 -2.75 -15.32 7.38
N ILE A 134 -2.64 -14.08 6.92
CA ILE A 134 -2.41 -12.90 7.77
C ILE A 134 -3.67 -12.05 7.83
N MET A 135 -4.05 -11.39 6.72
CA MET A 135 -5.11 -10.36 6.73
C MET A 135 -6.46 -10.91 7.21
N LYS A 136 -6.87 -12.07 6.70
CA LYS A 136 -8.13 -12.75 7.06
C LYS A 136 -8.30 -13.00 8.56
N LYS A 137 -7.20 -13.12 9.31
CA LYS A 137 -7.20 -13.50 10.73
C LYS A 137 -7.08 -12.28 11.67
N ARG A 138 -6.99 -11.06 11.15
CA ARG A 138 -6.70 -9.86 11.96
C ARG A 138 -7.88 -9.33 12.76
N GLY A 139 -9.11 -9.62 12.36
CA GLY A 139 -10.30 -9.13 13.04
C GLY A 139 -11.41 -8.73 12.08
N SER A 140 -12.51 -8.25 12.62
CA SER A 140 -13.67 -7.79 11.85
C SER A 140 -13.37 -6.54 11.03
N GLU A 141 -12.49 -5.67 11.53
CA GLU A 141 -12.10 -4.40 10.91
C GLU A 141 -11.26 -4.59 9.63
N TRP A 142 -10.66 -5.77 9.44
CA TRP A 142 -9.93 -6.14 8.22
C TRP A 142 -10.79 -6.95 7.24
N LEU A 143 -11.96 -7.44 7.66
CA LEU A 143 -12.69 -8.46 6.93
C LEU A 143 -13.21 -7.96 5.58
N ASN A 144 -13.68 -6.71 5.51
CA ASN A 144 -14.18 -6.14 4.26
C ASN A 144 -13.05 -5.90 3.27
N LEU A 145 -11.98 -5.23 3.69
CA LEU A 145 -10.77 -5.06 2.87
C LEU A 145 -10.21 -6.38 2.36
N TYR A 146 -10.17 -7.42 3.20
CA TYR A 146 -9.75 -8.76 2.78
C TYR A 146 -10.63 -9.34 1.67
N LYS A 147 -11.96 -9.17 1.76
CA LYS A 147 -12.89 -9.66 0.72
C LYS A 147 -12.62 -8.96 -0.60
N GLU A 148 -12.51 -7.63 -0.60
CA GLU A 148 -12.24 -6.86 -1.81
C GLU A 148 -10.88 -7.22 -2.43
N CYS A 149 -9.82 -7.31 -1.61
CA CYS A 149 -8.50 -7.73 -2.07
C CYS A 149 -8.52 -9.14 -2.66
N LYS A 150 -9.26 -10.06 -2.03
CA LYS A 150 -9.38 -11.43 -2.50
C LYS A 150 -10.12 -11.52 -3.83
N GLU A 151 -11.21 -10.79 -4.00
CA GLU A 151 -11.96 -10.80 -5.25
C GLU A 151 -11.16 -10.15 -6.39
N LEU A 152 -10.53 -9.00 -6.17
CA LEU A 152 -9.68 -8.35 -7.19
C LEU A 152 -8.50 -9.22 -7.62
N ASN A 153 -7.87 -9.94 -6.68
CA ASN A 153 -6.76 -10.84 -7.00
C ASN A 153 -7.18 -12.09 -7.79
N LYS A 154 -8.47 -12.47 -7.79
CA LYS A 154 -8.99 -13.52 -8.68
C LYS A 154 -9.25 -13.00 -10.09
N THR A 155 -9.78 -11.77 -10.19
CA THR A 155 -10.14 -11.14 -11.47
C THR A 155 -8.92 -10.69 -12.28
N GLY A 156 -7.78 -10.44 -11.60
CA GLY A 156 -6.51 -10.09 -12.25
C GLY A 156 -5.70 -11.27 -12.82
N LYS A 157 -6.28 -12.46 -12.95
CA LYS A 157 -5.66 -13.65 -13.56
C LYS A 157 -6.15 -13.91 -14.97
#